data_AF-A0AAU6MR82-F1
#
_entry.id   AF-A0AAU6MR82-F1
#
_cell.length_a   1.000
_cell.length_b   1.000
_cell.length_c   1.000
_cell.angle_alpha   90.00
_cell.angle_beta   90.00
_cell.angle_gamma   90.00
#
_symmetry.space_group_name_H-M   'P 1'
#
loop_
_entity.id
_entity.type
_entity.pdbx_description
1 polymer ?
#
loop_
_entity_poly.entity_id
_entity_poly.type
_entity_poly.pdbx_seq_one_letter_code
_entity_poly.pdbx_strand_id
1 'polypeptide(L)' 'MAERTTAQQPFSGWDKPDLDLSDAQWRSGSRGAGDVQIAFVEGFIAMRQAGKPGSPSLIFTPAEWRAFVVNARDGEFDLT' A
#
# COMPACT_ATOMS: atom_id res chain seq x y z
N MET A 1 3.61 -26.39 13.56
CA MET A 1 3.24 -25.10 14.17
C MET A 1 4.36 -24.14 13.81
N ALA A 2 4.16 -23.22 12.86
CA ALA A 2 5.19 -22.23 12.53
C ALA A 2 4.47 -20.89 12.33
N GLU A 3 4.77 -20.02 13.27
CA GLU A 3 4.39 -18.62 13.41
C GLU A 3 4.22 -17.83 12.10
N ARG A 4 3.09 -17.11 12.04
CA ARG A 4 2.80 -16.10 11.04
C ARG A 4 3.75 -14.91 11.24
N THR A 5 4.95 -14.98 10.68
CA THR A 5 5.82 -13.81 10.53
C THR A 5 5.31 -12.94 9.39
N THR A 6 4.23 -12.20 9.66
CA THR A 6 3.98 -10.93 8.97
C THR A 6 4.07 -9.85 10.04
N ALA A 7 5.25 -9.73 10.64
CA ALA A 7 5.69 -8.41 11.06
C ALA A 7 5.74 -7.60 9.77
N GLN A 8 4.83 -6.64 9.65
CA GLN A 8 4.86 -5.60 8.64
C GLN A 8 6.20 -4.88 8.83
N GLN A 9 7.25 -5.36 8.16
CA GLN A 9 8.52 -4.68 8.09
C GLN A 9 8.25 -3.45 7.22
N PRO A 10 8.30 -2.21 7.76
CA PRO A 10 8.27 -1.03 6.91
C PRO A 10 9.58 -1.08 6.11
N PHE A 11 9.51 -1.58 4.89
CA PHE A 11 10.65 -1.59 3.99
C PHE A 11 11.10 -0.14 3.81
N SER A 12 12.30 0.12 4.34
CA SER A 12 13.24 1.18 4.01
C SER A 12 12.98 2.59 4.57
N GLY A 13 13.35 2.78 5.84
CA GLY A 13 14.53 3.59 6.21
C GLY A 13 14.47 5.12 6.14
N TRP A 14 13.35 5.73 5.80
CA TRP A 14 13.21 7.19 5.77
C TRP A 14 12.04 7.56 6.66
N ASP A 15 12.23 8.60 7.48
CA ASP A 15 11.19 9.29 8.24
C ASP A 15 10.02 9.62 7.30
N LYS A 16 9.06 8.70 7.16
CA LYS A 16 7.87 8.91 6.34
C LYS A 16 7.00 9.84 7.18
N PRO A 17 6.60 11.01 6.64
CA PRO A 17 5.82 11.96 7.41
C PRO A 17 4.52 11.30 7.89
N ASP A 18 4.08 11.66 9.09
CA ASP A 18 2.74 11.34 9.56
C ASP A 18 1.75 12.06 8.66
N LEU A 19 1.18 11.31 7.71
CA LEU A 19 0.30 11.83 6.68
C LEU A 19 -1.12 11.81 7.22
N ASP A 20 -1.81 12.94 7.19
CA ASP A 20 -3.24 12.94 7.51
C ASP A 20 -4.03 12.27 6.38
N LEU A 21 -4.51 11.06 6.67
CA LEU A 21 -5.33 10.29 5.72
C LEU A 21 -6.83 10.50 5.94
N SER A 22 -7.22 11.41 6.83
CA SER A 22 -8.62 11.63 7.23
C SER A 22 -9.46 12.15 6.05
N ASP A 23 -8.89 13.03 5.22
CA ASP A 23 -9.55 13.58 4.01
C ASP A 23 -9.15 12.84 2.71
N ALA A 24 -8.38 11.76 2.83
CA ALA A 24 -7.83 11.06 1.67
C ALA A 24 -8.93 10.55 0.73
N GLN A 25 -8.84 10.94 -0.54
CA GLN A 25 -9.76 10.50 -1.59
C GLN A 25 -9.38 9.11 -2.10
N TRP A 26 -9.94 8.08 -1.45
CA TRP A 26 -9.67 6.68 -1.75
C TRP A 26 -10.35 6.22 -3.05
N ARG A 27 -9.56 5.64 -3.95
CA ARG A 27 -10.02 5.12 -5.24
C ARG A 27 -9.74 3.61 -5.30
N SER A 28 -10.78 2.85 -5.60
CA SER A 28 -10.72 1.41 -5.78
C SER A 28 -10.00 1.03 -7.08
N GLY A 29 -9.02 0.13 -6.98
CA GLY A 29 -8.25 -0.39 -8.12
C GLY A 29 -8.95 -1.53 -8.88
N SER A 30 -9.97 -2.12 -8.29
CA SER A 30 -10.70 -3.26 -8.83
C SER A 30 -12.15 -3.27 -8.28
N ARG A 31 -12.93 -4.31 -8.60
CA ARG A 31 -14.32 -4.44 -8.16
C ARG A 31 -14.52 -5.84 -7.60
N GLY A 32 -14.12 -6.05 -6.34
CA GLY A 32 -14.20 -7.38 -5.70
C GLY A 32 -13.80 -7.42 -4.22
N ALA A 33 -14.10 -8.55 -3.55
CA ALA A 33 -13.74 -8.81 -2.16
C ALA A 33 -12.23 -9.07 -2.06
N GLY A 34 -11.46 -8.05 -1.70
CA GLY A 34 -9.99 -8.01 -1.86
C GLY A 34 -9.50 -6.69 -2.45
N ASP A 35 -10.43 -5.80 -2.79
CA ASP A 35 -10.15 -4.53 -3.43
C ASP A 35 -9.11 -3.69 -2.68
N VAL A 36 -8.11 -3.26 -3.42
CA VAL A 36 -7.10 -2.32 -2.96
C VAL A 36 -7.56 -0.92 -3.30
N GLN A 37 -7.50 -0.04 -2.31
CA GLN A 37 -7.76 1.38 -2.47
C GLN A 37 -6.46 2.16 -2.44
N ILE A 38 -6.37 3.15 -3.32
CA ILE A 38 -5.25 4.09 -3.38
C ILE A 38 -5.75 5.52 -3.21
N ALA A 39 -5.01 6.34 -2.48
CA ALA A 39 -5.23 7.77 -2.36
C ALA A 39 -3.93 8.54 -2.64
N PHE A 40 -4.06 9.72 -3.23
CA PHE A 40 -2.96 10.66 -3.37
C PHE A 40 -3.12 11.73 -2.30
N VAL A 41 -2.12 11.86 -1.42
CA VAL A 41 -2.18 12.76 -0.25
C VAL A 41 -0.82 13.41 -0.10
N GLU A 42 -0.78 14.75 -0.09
CA GLU A 42 0.46 15.55 0.09
C GLU A 42 1.66 15.12 -0.79
N GLY A 43 1.40 14.64 -2.01
CA GLY A 43 2.45 14.17 -2.94
C GLY A 43 2.90 12.73 -2.72
N PHE A 44 2.33 12.02 -1.76
CA PHE A 44 2.53 10.60 -1.52
C PHE A 44 1.35 9.77 -2.04
N ILE A 45 1.60 8.46 -2.17
CA ILE A 45 0.61 7.48 -2.55
C ILE A 45 0.35 6.59 -1.35
N ALA A 46 -0.88 6.64 -0.82
CA ALA A 46 -1.33 5.75 0.24
C ALA A 46 -2.08 4.57 -0.36
N MET A 47 -1.82 3.36 0.13
CA MET A 47 -2.48 2.12 -0.29
C MET A 47 -3.04 1.38 0.92
N ARG A 48 -4.29 0.91 0.82
CA ARG A 48 -4.93 0.10 1.87
C ARG A 48 -5.86 -0.96 1.28
N GLN A 49 -6.25 -1.92 2.11
CA GLN A 49 -7.31 -2.87 1.77
C GLN A 49 -8.70 -2.26 2.05
N ALA A 50 -9.59 -2.24 1.06
CA ALA A 50 -10.94 -1.68 1.20
C ALA A 50 -11.75 -2.35 2.33
N GLY A 51 -11.57 -3.66 2.52
CA GLY A 51 -12.24 -4.44 3.56
C GLY A 51 -11.68 -4.27 4.97
N LYS A 52 -10.58 -3.52 5.14
CA LYS A 52 -9.93 -3.27 6.44
C LYS A 52 -9.43 -1.82 6.55
N PRO A 53 -10.32 -0.82 6.55
CA PRO A 53 -9.93 0.60 6.52
C PRO A 53 -9.18 1.07 7.79
N GLY A 54 -9.30 0.34 8.91
CA GLY A 54 -8.55 0.61 10.15
C GLY A 54 -7.18 -0.07 10.24
N SER A 55 -6.77 -0.84 9.23
CA SER A 55 -5.41 -1.37 9.14
C SER A 55 -4.46 -0.27 8.67
N PRO A 56 -3.18 -0.29 9.10
CA PRO A 56 -2.20 0.71 8.69
C PRO A 56 -2.07 0.74 7.17
N SER A 57 -2.09 1.95 6.61
CA SER A 57 -1.92 2.18 5.18
C SER A 57 -0.44 2.15 4.81
N LEU A 58 -0.13 1.62 3.64
CA LEU A 58 1.22 1.66 3.08
C LEU A 58 1.42 2.98 2.35
N ILE A 59 2.46 3.73 2.73
CA ILE A 59 2.78 5.03 2.12
C ILE A 59 4.00 4.88 1.21
N PHE A 60 3.86 5.35 -0.03
CA PHE A 60 4.90 5.34 -1.04
C PHE A 60 5.21 6.75 -1.50
N THR A 61 6.50 7.04 -1.69
CA THR A 61 6.91 8.16 -2.54
C THR A 61 6.55 7.88 -4.01
N PRO A 62 6.50 8.91 -4.88
CA PRO A 62 6.29 8.71 -6.31
C PRO A 62 7.33 7.81 -7.00
N ALA A 63 8.55 7.76 -6.46
CA ALA A 63 9.61 6.87 -6.97
C ALA A 63 9.37 5.42 -6.54
N GLU A 64 9.10 5.18 -5.26
CA GLU A 64 8.76 3.86 -4.73
C GLU A 64 7.50 3.29 -5.40
N TRP A 65 6.46 4.11 -5.58
CA TRP A 65 5.22 3.68 -6.24
C TRP A 65 5.48 3.24 -7.69
N ARG A 66 6.33 3.96 -8.43
CA ARG A 66 6.71 3.55 -9.78
C ARG A 66 7.46 2.22 -9.79
N ALA A 67 8.43 2.04 -8.88
CA ALA A 67 9.14 0.77 -8.77
C ALA A 67 8.19 -0.38 -8.40
N PHE A 68 7.30 -0.17 -7.44
CA PHE A 68 6.27 -1.13 -7.04
C PHE A 68 5.39 -1.54 -8.21
N VAL A 69 4.85 -0.59 -8.98
CA VAL A 69 3.98 -0.88 -10.12
C VAL A 69 4.72 -1.63 -11.23
N VAL A 70 5.99 -1.28 -11.48
CA VAL A 70 6.81 -1.98 -12.48
C VAL A 70 7.03 -3.43 -12.08
N ASN A 71 7.45 -3.68 -10.84
CA ASN A 71 7.68 -5.05 -10.33
C ASN A 71 6.37 -5.85 -10.23
N ALA A 72 5.26 -5.21 -9.83
CA ALA A 72 3.93 -5.83 -9.81
C ALA A 72 3.46 -6.27 -11.19
N ARG A 73 3.78 -5.49 -12.23
CA ARG A 73 3.43 -5.82 -13.61
C ARG A 73 4.31 -6.92 -14.20
N ASP A 74 5.56 -7.01 -13.77
CA ASP A 74 6.50 -8.05 -14.21
C ASP A 74 6.12 -9.46 -13.69
N GLY A 75 5.12 -9.54 -12.79
CA GLY A 75 4.68 -10.80 -12.20
C GLY A 75 5.58 -11.27 -11.06
N GLU A 76 6.48 -10.41 -10.55
CA GLU A 76 7.37 -10.75 -9.43
C GLU A 76 6.61 -11.11 -8.14
N PHE A 77 5.34 -10.72 -8.04
CA PHE A 77 4.45 -11.05 -6.92
C PHE A 77 3.43 -12.14 -7.24
N ASP A 78 3.53 -12.80 -8.40
CA ASP A 78 2.71 -13.97 -8.71
C ASP A 78 3.19 -15.15 -7.83
N LEU A 79 2.36 -15.50 -6.86
CA LEU A 79 2.62 -16.61 -5.95
C LEU A 79 2.37 -17.92 -6.72
N THR A 80 3.41 -18.49 -7.31
CA THR A 80 3.37 -19.86 -7.85
C THR A 80 3.16 -20.92 -6.77
#